data_AF-A0A969TEI6-F1
#
_entry.id   AF-A0A969TEI6-F1
#
_cell.length_a   1.000
_cell.length_b   1.000
_cell.length_c   1.000
_cell.angle_alpha   90.00
_cell.angle_beta   90.00
_cell.angle_gamma   90.00
#
_symmetry.space_group_name_H-M   'P 1'
#
loop_
_entity.id
_entity.type
_entity.pdbx_description
1 polymer ?
#
loop_
_entity_poly.entity_id
_entity_poly.type
_entity_poly.pdbx_seq_one_letter_code
_entity_poly.pdbx_strand_id
1 'polypeptide(L)'
;MAHYPNEKGEYKTKQTLIKWYPSDLVEIDRQAKEFNLTRTEYIARCVLDSPVEKNHIFKVNWQTYRVMGQVSRELNQIGNNINQIAKVLHTERLEGGSVPAHYPLPEELSAIGTYISSVNKELNMLRLLMVDKDKK
;
A
#
# COMPACT_ATOMS: atom_id res chain seq x y z
N MET A 1 -11.08 -2.58 -16.08
CA MET A 1 -9.82 -3.34 -15.99
C MET A 1 -8.70 -2.35 -15.73
N ALA A 2 -8.06 -2.39 -14.56
CA ALA A 2 -6.93 -1.51 -14.27
C ALA A 2 -5.65 -2.13 -14.85
N HIS A 3 -5.04 -1.47 -15.83
CA HIS A 3 -3.73 -1.85 -16.34
C HIS A 3 -2.67 -1.31 -15.38
N TYR A 4 -1.83 -2.19 -14.85
CA TYR A 4 -0.68 -1.76 -14.05
C TYR A 4 0.48 -1.38 -14.97
N PRO A 5 1.11 -0.22 -14.75
CA PRO A 5 2.29 0.19 -15.52
C PRO A 5 3.49 -0.73 -15.22
N ASN A 6 4.45 -0.79 -16.14
CA ASN A 6 5.73 -1.47 -15.91
C ASN A 6 6.57 -0.75 -14.82
N GLU A 7 7.73 -1.29 -14.46
CA GLU A 7 8.63 -0.71 -13.46
C GLU A 7 9.10 0.74 -13.77
N LYS A 8 8.92 1.19 -15.03
CA LYS A 8 9.23 2.54 -15.50
C LYS A 8 8.00 3.46 -15.58
N GLY A 9 6.81 3.00 -15.17
CA GLY A 9 5.59 3.79 -15.24
C GLY A 9 4.89 3.77 -16.61
N GLU A 10 5.34 2.93 -17.55
CA GLU A 10 4.83 2.90 -18.91
C GLU A 10 3.71 1.86 -19.07
N TYR A 11 2.70 2.21 -19.88
CA TYR A 11 1.60 1.32 -20.22
C TYR A 11 1.92 0.54 -21.51
N LYS A 12 1.39 -0.68 -21.63
CA LYS A 12 1.47 -1.43 -22.89
C LYS A 12 0.70 -0.68 -23.98
N THR A 13 1.41 -0.12 -24.97
CA THR A 13 0.82 0.69 -26.05
C THR A 13 0.49 -0.09 -27.31
N LYS A 14 1.07 -1.28 -27.50
CA LYS A 14 0.83 -2.14 -28.67
C LYS A 14 0.02 -3.36 -28.30
N GLN A 15 -1.06 -3.60 -29.04
CA GLN A 15 -1.89 -4.79 -28.92
C GLN A 15 -1.46 -5.83 -29.95
N THR A 16 -1.28 -7.08 -29.51
CA THR A 16 -0.99 -8.22 -30.39
C THR A 16 -2.16 -9.18 -30.33
N LEU A 17 -2.64 -9.60 -31.50
CA LEU A 17 -3.69 -10.62 -31.64
C LEU A 17 -3.05 -11.93 -32.09
N ILE A 18 -3.31 -13.01 -31.36
CA ILE A 18 -2.82 -14.36 -31.68
C ILE A 18 -4.02 -15.30 -31.66
N LYS A 19 -4.15 -16.13 -32.70
CA LYS A 19 -5.17 -17.16 -32.80
C LYS A 19 -4.66 -18.45 -32.16
N TRP A 20 -5.50 -19.07 -31.35
CA TRP A 20 -5.23 -20.32 -30.65
C TRP A 20 -6.39 -21.29 -30.87
N TYR A 21 -6.11 -22.59 -30.83
CA TYR A 21 -7.19 -23.57 -30.75
C TYR A 21 -7.84 -23.55 -29.36
N PRO A 22 -9.14 -23.89 -29.24
CA PRO A 22 -9.82 -23.93 -27.96
C PRO A 22 -9.16 -24.88 -26.94
N SER A 23 -8.61 -26.01 -27.39
CA SER A 23 -7.87 -26.96 -26.55
C SER A 23 -6.64 -26.33 -25.91
N ASP A 24 -5.89 -25.55 -26.68
CA ASP A 24 -4.65 -24.91 -26.23
C ASP A 24 -4.96 -23.82 -25.21
N LEU A 25 -6.05 -23.07 -25.41
CA LEU A 25 -6.51 -22.06 -24.45
C LEU A 25 -6.84 -22.67 -23.09
N VAL A 26 -7.43 -23.87 -23.06
CA VAL A 26 -7.73 -24.58 -21.79
C VAL A 26 -6.43 -24.94 -21.07
N GLU A 27 -5.43 -25.45 -21.79
CA GLU A 27 -4.14 -25.81 -21.19
C GLU A 27 -3.37 -24.58 -20.71
N ILE A 28 -3.36 -23.51 -21.50
CA ILE A 28 -2.76 -22.22 -21.12
C ILE A 28 -3.43 -21.68 -19.86
N ASP A 29 -4.76 -21.72 -19.76
CA ASP A 29 -5.48 -21.27 -18.56
C ASP A 29 -5.16 -22.12 -17.34
N ARG A 30 -5.03 -23.43 -17.52
CA ARG A 30 -4.63 -24.35 -16.44
C ARG A 30 -3.23 -24.01 -15.93
N GLN A 31 -2.27 -23.83 -16.83
CA GLN A 31 -0.89 -23.47 -16.49
C GLN A 31 -0.84 -22.08 -15.85
N ALA A 32 -1.49 -21.08 -16.43
CA ALA A 32 -1.55 -19.73 -15.85
C ALA A 32 -2.09 -19.73 -14.41
N LYS A 33 -3.13 -20.53 -14.12
CA LYS A 33 -3.65 -20.71 -12.76
C LYS A 33 -2.64 -21.32 -11.80
N GLU A 34 -1.86 -22.30 -12.25
CA GLU A 34 -0.84 -22.96 -11.42
C GLU A 34 0.21 -21.97 -10.91
N PHE A 35 0.52 -20.95 -11.73
CA PHE A 35 1.45 -19.87 -11.42
C PHE A 35 0.78 -18.61 -10.86
N ASN A 36 -0.53 -18.62 -10.61
CA ASN A 36 -1.31 -17.43 -10.19
C ASN A 36 -1.16 -16.22 -11.15
N LEU A 37 -1.05 -16.49 -12.44
CA LEU A 37 -0.93 -15.49 -13.49
C LEU A 37 -2.26 -15.35 -14.25
N THR A 38 -2.47 -14.17 -14.85
CA THR A 38 -3.50 -14.04 -15.89
C THR A 38 -3.03 -14.73 -17.17
N ARG A 39 -3.96 -15.19 -18.03
CA ARG A 39 -3.62 -15.77 -19.34
C ARG A 39 -2.64 -14.90 -20.13
N THR A 40 -2.91 -13.60 -20.21
CA THR A 40 -2.07 -12.64 -20.94
C THR A 40 -0.68 -12.50 -20.32
N GLU A 41 -0.57 -12.51 -19.00
CA GLU A 41 0.71 -12.43 -18.30
C GLU A 41 1.54 -13.70 -18.49
N TYR A 42 0.91 -14.87 -18.38
CA TYR A 42 1.53 -16.16 -18.64
C TYR A 42 2.08 -16.24 -20.06
N ILE A 43 1.25 -15.97 -21.08
CA ILE A 43 1.67 -15.95 -22.49
C ILE A 43 2.83 -14.96 -22.70
N ALA A 44 2.74 -13.76 -22.13
CA ALA A 44 3.79 -12.77 -22.29
C ALA A 44 5.14 -13.27 -21.73
N ARG A 45 5.14 -13.93 -20.56
CA ARG A 45 6.38 -14.48 -19.99
C ARG A 45 6.94 -15.61 -20.85
N CYS A 46 6.10 -16.53 -21.33
CA CYS A 46 6.54 -17.60 -22.23
C CYS A 46 7.12 -17.07 -23.55
N VAL A 47 6.49 -16.05 -24.16
CA VAL A 47 6.96 -15.46 -25.43
C VAL A 47 8.26 -14.67 -25.24
N LEU A 48 8.43 -14.03 -24.09
CA LEU A 48 9.62 -13.23 -23.76
C LEU A 48 10.73 -14.06 -23.11
N ASP A 49 10.61 -15.39 -23.10
CA ASP A 49 11.54 -16.33 -22.43
C ASP A 49 11.89 -15.91 -20.99
N SER A 50 10.90 -15.33 -20.31
CA SER A 50 11.03 -14.84 -18.95
C SER A 50 10.65 -15.93 -17.96
N PRO A 51 11.29 -15.99 -16.77
CA PRO A 51 10.95 -16.97 -15.75
C PRO A 51 9.45 -16.94 -15.40
N VAL A 52 8.79 -18.08 -15.57
CA VAL A 52 7.41 -18.28 -15.09
C VAL A 52 7.49 -18.73 -13.65
N GLU A 53 7.68 -17.76 -12.76
CA GLU A 53 7.66 -17.99 -11.32
C GLU A 53 6.23 -17.95 -10.80
N LYS A 54 5.95 -18.79 -9.81
CA LYS A 54 4.65 -18.80 -9.14
C LYS A 54 4.48 -17.49 -8.40
N ASN A 55 3.57 -16.64 -8.86
CA ASN A 55 3.23 -15.44 -8.12
C ASN A 55 2.65 -15.90 -6.78
N HIS A 56 3.38 -15.67 -5.68
CA HIS A 56 2.84 -15.89 -4.35
C HIS A 56 1.75 -14.86 -4.11
N ILE A 57 0.50 -15.25 -4.37
CA ILE A 57 -0.64 -14.55 -3.80
C ILE A 57 -0.66 -14.97 -2.33
N PHE A 58 -0.03 -14.15 -1.50
CA PHE A 58 -0.13 -14.29 -0.05
C PHE A 58 -1.62 -14.39 0.30
N LYS A 59 -1.98 -15.37 1.14
CA LYS A 59 -3.33 -15.46 1.73
C LYS A 59 -3.49 -14.31 2.73
N VAL A 60 -3.57 -13.09 2.22
CA VAL A 60 -3.84 -11.88 2.98
C VAL A 60 -5.35 -11.77 3.11
N ASN A 61 -5.84 -11.59 4.34
CA ASN A 61 -7.18 -11.07 4.50
C ASN A 61 -7.18 -9.63 3.97
N TRP A 62 -7.58 -9.47 2.71
CA TRP A 62 -7.63 -8.18 2.01
C TRP A 62 -8.53 -7.17 2.71
N GLN A 63 -9.54 -7.63 3.46
CA GLN A 63 -10.34 -6.74 4.27
C GLN A 63 -9.51 -6.15 5.43
N THR A 64 -8.82 -7.01 6.18
CA THR A 64 -7.91 -6.57 7.26
C THR A 64 -6.82 -5.64 6.72
N TYR A 65 -6.19 -5.98 5.59
CA TYR A 65 -5.17 -5.15 4.95
C TYR A 65 -5.69 -3.75 4.58
N ARG A 66 -6.90 -3.68 4.00
CA ARG A 66 -7.54 -2.40 3.65
C ARG A 66 -7.89 -1.59 4.89
N VAL A 67 -8.46 -2.23 5.91
CA VAL A 67 -8.81 -1.57 7.18
C VAL A 67 -7.57 -0.99 7.85
N MET A 68 -6.46 -1.74 7.92
CA MET A 68 -5.19 -1.22 8.44
C MET A 68 -4.72 0.01 7.66
N GLY A 69 -4.81 -0.01 6.32
CA GLY A 69 -4.49 1.15 5.49
C GLY A 69 -5.44 2.34 5.63
N GLN A 70 -6.67 2.13 6.10
CA GLN A 70 -7.60 3.22 6.46
C GLN A 70 -7.23 3.80 7.83
N VAL A 71 -7.02 2.95 8.83
CA VAL A 71 -6.57 3.34 10.17
C VAL A 71 -5.29 4.18 10.08
N SER A 72 -4.30 3.77 9.27
CA SER A 72 -3.07 4.55 9.15
C SER A 72 -3.27 5.93 8.54
N ARG A 73 -4.24 6.08 7.62
CA ARG A 73 -4.57 7.38 7.01
C ARG A 73 -5.25 8.30 8.03
N GLU A 74 -6.19 7.77 8.80
CA GLU A 74 -6.87 8.51 9.86
C GLU A 74 -5.90 8.96 10.95
N LEU A 75 -5.01 8.06 11.40
CA LEU A 75 -3.97 8.40 12.37
C LEU A 75 -3.05 9.51 11.85
N ASN A 76 -2.63 9.47 10.58
CA ASN A 76 -1.84 10.56 9.99
C ASN A 76 -2.59 11.89 9.99
N GLN A 77 -3.89 11.87 9.68
CA GLN A 77 -4.70 13.08 9.70
C GLN A 77 -4.82 13.66 11.12
N ILE A 78 -5.04 12.81 12.13
CA ILE A 78 -5.07 13.22 13.53
C ILE A 78 -3.73 13.81 13.94
N GLY A 79 -2.61 13.15 13.61
CA GLY A 79 -1.26 13.66 13.92
C GLY A 79 -0.97 15.02 13.28
N ASN A 80 -1.40 15.22 12.03
CA ASN A 80 -1.28 16.50 11.34
C ASN A 80 -2.08 17.61 12.03
N ASN A 81 -3.33 17.33 12.43
CA ASN A 81 -4.16 18.28 13.14
C ASN A 81 -3.54 18.68 14.49
N ILE A 82 -3.02 17.69 15.24
CA ILE A 82 -2.35 17.94 16.53
C ILE A 82 -1.10 18.81 16.35
N ASN A 83 -0.29 18.54 15.32
CA ASN A 83 0.88 19.34 15.02
C ASN A 83 0.53 20.79 14.63
N GLN A 84 -0.59 21.00 13.93
CA GLN A 84 -1.08 22.34 13.62
C GLN A 84 -1.55 23.07 14.89
N ILE A 85 -2.30 22.40 15.76
CA ILE A 85 -2.74 22.97 17.05
C ILE A 85 -1.51 23.36 17.89
N ALA A 86 -0.51 22.49 17.98
CA ALA A 86 0.71 22.77 18.73
C ALA A 86 1.44 24.03 18.21
N LYS A 87 1.52 24.19 16.87
CA LYS A 87 2.11 25.37 16.25
C LYS A 87 1.34 26.65 16.56
N VAL A 88 0.01 26.62 16.42
CA VAL A 88 -0.84 27.79 16.71
C VAL A 88 -0.67 28.22 18.17
N LEU A 89 -0.74 27.27 19.12
CA LEU A 89 -0.56 27.56 20.55
C LEU A 89 0.84 28.10 20.86
N HIS A 90 1.87 27.57 20.20
CA HIS A 90 3.24 28.07 20.37
C HIS A 90 3.37 29.51 19.87
N THR A 91 2.79 29.83 18.71
CA THR A 91 2.78 31.19 18.15
C THR A 91 2.02 32.16 19.03
N GLU A 92 0.79 31.82 19.46
CA GLU A 92 0.00 32.69 20.35
C GLU A 92 0.73 33.01 21.66
N ARG A 93 1.47 32.03 22.20
CA ARG A 93 2.25 32.21 23.42
C ARG A 93 3.48 33.10 23.20
N LEU A 94 4.15 32.99 22.05
CA LEU A 94 5.28 33.86 21.68
C LEU A 94 4.84 35.30 21.44
N GLU A 95 3.64 35.50 20.90
CA GLU A 95 3.06 36.82 20.64
C GLU A 95 2.44 37.47 21.89
N GLY A 96 2.57 36.83 23.06
CA GLY A 96 2.06 37.35 24.35
C GLY A 96 0.55 37.21 24.53
N GLY A 97 -0.11 36.38 23.71
CA GLY A 97 -1.52 36.04 23.84
C GLY A 97 -1.82 35.20 25.08
N SER A 98 -3.05 35.30 25.59
CA SER A 98 -3.49 34.48 26.73
C SER A 98 -3.93 33.10 26.26
N VAL A 99 -3.02 32.12 26.34
CA VAL A 99 -3.42 30.71 26.19
C VAL A 99 -4.12 30.26 27.47
N PRO A 100 -5.34 29.69 27.41
CA PRO A 100 -6.04 29.24 28.61
C PRO A 100 -5.24 28.17 29.35
N ALA A 101 -5.14 28.26 30.67
CA ALA A 101 -4.30 27.38 31.50
C ALA A 101 -4.66 25.88 31.46
N HIS A 102 -5.83 25.55 30.91
CA HIS A 102 -6.32 24.17 30.75
C HIS A 102 -5.97 23.55 29.39
N TYR A 103 -5.34 24.30 28.49
CA TYR A 103 -4.84 23.74 27.23
C TYR A 103 -3.54 22.97 27.44
N PRO A 104 -3.39 21.81 26.78
CA PRO A 104 -2.16 21.02 26.85
C PRO A 104 -0.98 21.84 26.31
N LEU A 105 0.18 21.61 26.91
CA LEU A 105 1.41 22.29 26.50
C LEU A 105 1.79 21.86 25.07
N PRO A 106 2.40 22.74 24.25
CA PRO A 106 2.87 22.38 22.92
C PRO A 106 3.77 21.12 22.90
N GLU A 107 4.55 20.92 23.95
CA GLU A 107 5.40 19.75 24.15
C GLU A 107 4.58 18.45 24.32
N GLU A 108 3.45 18.51 25.04
CA GLU A 108 2.53 17.37 25.23
C GLU A 108 1.84 17.00 23.91
N LEU A 109 1.40 18.00 23.14
CA LEU A 109 0.82 17.77 21.81
C LEU A 109 1.84 17.20 20.83
N SER A 110 3.09 17.67 20.88
CA SER A 110 4.20 17.11 20.08
C SER A 110 4.49 15.65 20.45
N ALA A 111 4.46 15.31 21.74
CA ALA A 111 4.60 13.94 22.22
C ALA A 111 3.48 13.04 21.68
N ILE A 112 2.23 13.52 21.67
CA ILE A 112 1.09 12.78 21.08
C ILE A 112 1.30 12.57 19.58
N GLY A 113 1.74 13.59 18.84
CA GLY A 113 2.05 13.47 17.41
C GLY A 113 3.15 12.44 17.12
N THR A 114 4.17 12.38 17.98
CA THR A 114 5.26 11.40 17.91
C THR A 114 4.76 9.98 18.18
N TYR A 115 3.92 9.81 19.20
CA TYR A 115 3.29 8.51 19.52
C TYR A 115 2.44 7.99 18.35
N ILE A 116 1.59 8.85 17.77
CA ILE A 116 0.77 8.52 16.59
C ILE A 116 1.64 8.07 15.41
N SER A 117 2.76 8.76 15.17
CA SER A 117 3.70 8.42 14.11
C SER A 117 4.35 7.04 14.33
N SER A 118 4.68 6.70 15.58
CA SER A 118 5.21 5.38 15.96
C SER A 118 4.19 4.27 15.69
N VAL A 119 2.93 4.46 16.14
CA VAL A 119 1.84 3.50 15.89
C VAL A 119 1.62 3.29 14.39
N ASN A 120 1.69 4.36 13.59
CA ASN A 120 1.58 4.26 12.15
C ASN A 120 2.72 3.46 11.50
N LYS A 121 3.94 3.59 12.01
CA LYS A 121 5.07 2.80 11.55
C LYS A 121 4.86 1.32 11.85
N GLU A 122 4.42 0.97 13.06
CA GLU A 122 4.13 -0.41 13.44
C GLU A 122 3.00 -1.04 12.62
N LEU A 123 1.91 -0.31 12.40
CA LEU A 123 0.81 -0.74 11.53
C LEU A 123 1.28 -1.01 10.10
N ASN A 124 2.14 -0.16 9.55
CA ASN A 124 2.72 -0.39 8.23
C ASN A 124 3.66 -1.61 8.20
N MET A 125 4.45 -1.84 9.25
CA MET A 125 5.26 -3.06 9.34
C MET A 125 4.40 -4.32 9.39
N LEU A 126 3.33 -4.32 10.19
CA LEU A 126 2.37 -5.44 10.24
C LEU A 126 1.74 -5.68 8.86
N ARG A 127 1.34 -4.60 8.18
CA ARG A 127 0.78 -4.65 6.82
C ARG A 127 1.77 -5.25 5.80
N LEU A 128 3.06 -4.91 5.89
CA LEU A 128 4.11 -5.49 5.04
C LEU A 128 4.36 -6.96 5.37
N LEU A 129 4.42 -7.32 6.66
CA LEU A 129 4.57 -8.71 7.11
C LEU A 129 3.41 -9.59 6.66
N MET A 130 2.19 -9.06 6.54
CA MET A 130 1.07 -9.81 5.97
C MET A 130 1.32 -10.18 4.50
N VAL A 131 2.08 -9.36 3.77
CA VAL A 131 2.40 -9.54 2.36
C VAL A 131 3.75 -10.24 2.15
N ASP A 132 4.60 -10.39 3.16
CA ASP A 132 5.97 -10.93 2.97
C ASP A 132 6.21 -12.28 3.68
N LYS A 133 5.14 -12.95 4.13
CA LYS A 133 5.23 -14.34 4.65
C LYS A 133 5.44 -15.32 3.50
N ASP A 134 6.67 -15.37 2.99
CA ASP A 134 7.38 -16.58 2.50
C ASP A 134 8.56 -16.19 1.57
N LYS A 135 9.55 -15.45 2.09
CA LYS A 135 10.94 -15.65 1.68
C LYS A 135 11.58 -16.68 2.62
N LYS A 136 11.31 -17.96 2.37
CA LYS A 136 12.10 -19.09 2.90
C LYS A 136 12.52 -19.96 1.74
#